data_AF-A0A1Y2BK92-F1
#
_entry.id   AF-A0A1Y2BK92-F1
#
_cell.length_a   1.000
_cell.length_b   1.000
_cell.length_c   1.000
_cell.angle_alpha   90.00
_cell.angle_beta   90.00
_cell.angle_gamma   90.00
#
_symmetry.space_group_name_H-M   'P 1'
#
loop_
_entity.id
_entity.type
_entity.pdbx_description
1 polymer ?
#
loop_
_entity_poly.entity_id
_entity_poly.type
_entity_poly.pdbx_seq_one_letter_code
_entity_poly.pdbx_strand_id
1 'polypeptide(L)'
;MTATPAPYRFNPLNNFGPLTQPQLSEYLARIHYPIPSGSVPEPTLSTLNNLVLLHATHIPFENGHLRFLDMKPSLKPDSLFQRIVTEKRGGYCFQVNTLVAMALRAIGFNTSTGVARSVVWDSVSQEYVLGATTHMVVFVQLDGYSNLHLVDLGYNRIGQTTAIELVPGAVVDSVMGEKHRIIESSITAPGNFILQHKRAAGVPLADGVDPNGDLFGPVFYCTLERFRPEDYEVYNYFVSHSPVHVMMKTFICSKVTETGGRAEVVDRKFLFRRNTTFILGLIMSKSNGRANKSLFEMAMTSQPKFADASFPALSEAQLAGYLDRIGLSLDTGAPATLEVLNKVALHHSNSIPFENSQLTFCQKSGPTEVDAIYDTIVKVGRGGYCCQNNILLFSALKTLGFNVSCGVGRFAAWNETEKHHDLGPTQHMILFVELDSKTYLVDQGNNRFSMAIEIADKSTEPVAAEELFQIRRSDWITPGNWMLWFKRAPWAAIPMDLTAMGSIRFSISHWNGTGLLTCVH
;
A
#
# COMPACT_ATOMS: atom_id res chain seq x y z
N MET A 1 -31.31 -22.37 6.88
CA MET A 1 -30.36 -21.52 7.62
C MET A 1 -30.62 -20.09 7.18
N THR A 2 -31.15 -19.26 8.08
CA THR A 2 -31.36 -17.83 7.83
C THR A 2 -30.00 -17.18 7.63
N ALA A 3 -29.69 -16.78 6.40
CA ALA A 3 -28.49 -16.01 6.11
C ALA A 3 -28.53 -14.74 6.95
N THR A 4 -27.60 -14.60 7.89
CA THR A 4 -27.30 -13.32 8.53
C THR A 4 -27.10 -12.31 7.40
N PRO A 5 -27.80 -11.15 7.39
CA PRO A 5 -27.64 -10.17 6.32
C PRO A 5 -26.15 -9.87 6.18
N ALA A 6 -25.61 -9.92 4.95
CA ALA A 6 -24.26 -9.47 4.70
C ALA A 6 -24.15 -8.04 5.26
N PRO A 7 -23.23 -7.75 6.19
CA PRO A 7 -23.24 -6.47 6.93
C PRO A 7 -22.96 -5.23 6.07
N TYR A 8 -22.78 -5.41 4.76
CA TYR A 8 -22.36 -4.38 3.81
C TYR A 8 -23.12 -4.54 2.48
N ARG A 9 -23.47 -3.41 1.84
CA ARG A 9 -23.83 -3.39 0.41
C ARG A 9 -22.62 -3.64 -0.49
N PHE A 10 -21.46 -3.07 -0.14
CA PHE A 10 -20.20 -3.24 -0.85
C PHE A 10 -19.29 -4.20 -0.11
N ASN A 11 -19.35 -5.48 -0.48
CA ASN A 11 -18.36 -6.45 -0.08
C ASN A 11 -17.00 -5.99 -0.64
N PRO A 12 -15.96 -5.74 0.18
CA PRO A 12 -14.63 -5.42 -0.33
C PRO A 12 -14.05 -6.53 -1.22
N LEU A 13 -14.63 -7.74 -1.19
CA LEU A 13 -14.35 -8.82 -2.15
C LEU A 13 -14.95 -8.60 -3.56
N ASN A 14 -15.95 -7.73 -3.68
CA ASN A 14 -16.57 -7.32 -4.95
C ASN A 14 -15.87 -6.09 -5.56
N ASN A 15 -14.59 -5.87 -5.24
CA ASN A 15 -13.79 -4.86 -5.90
C ASN A 15 -13.52 -5.29 -7.35
N PHE A 16 -13.62 -4.42 -8.36
CA PHE A 16 -13.40 -4.74 -9.79
C PHE A 16 -14.19 -5.98 -10.31
N GLY A 17 -15.39 -5.76 -10.84
CA GLY A 17 -16.25 -6.84 -11.37
C GLY A 17 -15.61 -7.69 -12.47
N PRO A 18 -16.15 -8.90 -12.74
CA PRO A 18 -15.61 -9.78 -13.78
C PRO A 18 -15.65 -9.11 -15.15
N LEU A 19 -14.69 -9.47 -16.01
CA LEU A 19 -14.81 -9.17 -17.45
C LEU A 19 -16.11 -9.77 -17.99
N THR A 20 -16.76 -9.05 -18.92
CA THR A 20 -17.86 -9.62 -19.69
C THR A 20 -17.37 -10.79 -20.56
N GLN A 21 -18.26 -11.70 -20.97
CA GLN A 21 -17.86 -12.85 -21.80
C GLN A 21 -17.12 -12.46 -23.11
N PRO A 22 -17.52 -11.40 -23.84
CA PRO A 22 -16.74 -10.92 -25.00
C PRO A 22 -15.35 -10.43 -24.60
N GLN A 23 -15.26 -9.62 -23.53
CA GLN A 23 -13.97 -9.13 -23.02
C GLN A 23 -13.05 -10.27 -22.56
N LEU A 24 -13.58 -11.27 -21.87
CA LEU A 24 -12.81 -12.45 -21.47
C LEU A 24 -12.27 -13.20 -22.70
N SER A 25 -13.09 -13.37 -23.74
CA SER A 25 -12.67 -14.03 -24.98
C SER A 25 -11.51 -13.29 -25.66
N GLU A 26 -11.58 -11.96 -25.72
CA GLU A 26 -10.50 -11.12 -26.27
C GLU A 26 -9.24 -11.13 -25.39
N TYR A 27 -9.40 -11.14 -24.07
CA TYR A 27 -8.27 -11.27 -23.13
C TYR A 27 -7.56 -12.62 -23.29
N LEU A 28 -8.30 -13.73 -23.35
CA LEU A 28 -7.75 -15.06 -23.56
C LEU A 28 -7.02 -15.15 -24.91
N ALA A 29 -7.57 -14.54 -25.96
CA ALA A 29 -6.89 -14.41 -27.25
C ALA A 29 -5.62 -13.55 -27.15
N ARG A 30 -5.64 -12.45 -26.40
CA ARG A 30 -4.49 -11.54 -26.19
C ARG A 30 -3.31 -12.22 -25.52
N ILE A 31 -3.56 -13.20 -24.64
CA ILE A 31 -2.52 -14.00 -23.98
C ILE A 31 -2.26 -15.34 -24.68
N HIS A 32 -2.91 -15.60 -25.82
CA HIS A 32 -2.79 -16.85 -26.58
C HIS A 32 -3.19 -18.11 -25.77
N TYR A 33 -4.23 -18.00 -24.95
CA TYR A 33 -4.76 -19.14 -24.20
C TYR A 33 -5.34 -20.20 -25.16
N PRO A 34 -4.95 -21.48 -25.06
CA PRO A 34 -5.29 -22.51 -26.04
C PRO A 34 -6.71 -23.06 -25.82
N ILE A 35 -7.72 -22.24 -26.10
CA ILE A 35 -9.13 -22.61 -25.99
C ILE A 35 -9.93 -22.06 -27.18
N PRO A 36 -11.01 -22.73 -27.64
CA PRO A 36 -11.85 -22.18 -28.69
C PRO A 36 -12.45 -20.81 -28.32
N SER A 37 -12.56 -19.91 -29.29
CA SER A 37 -13.15 -18.58 -29.08
C SER A 37 -14.55 -18.67 -28.48
N GLY A 38 -14.85 -17.84 -27.48
CA GLY A 38 -16.12 -17.82 -26.75
C GLY A 38 -16.25 -18.86 -25.64
N SER A 39 -15.31 -19.81 -25.51
CA SER A 39 -15.28 -20.79 -24.43
C SER A 39 -14.60 -20.23 -23.18
N VAL A 40 -15.00 -20.75 -22.01
CA VAL A 40 -14.43 -20.38 -20.71
C VAL A 40 -13.75 -21.63 -20.11
N PRO A 41 -12.47 -21.55 -19.69
CA PRO A 41 -11.81 -22.69 -19.04
C PRO A 41 -12.39 -22.94 -17.64
N GLU A 42 -12.29 -24.17 -17.15
CA GLU A 42 -12.69 -24.50 -15.77
C GLU A 42 -11.72 -23.90 -14.74
N PRO A 43 -12.19 -23.44 -13.55
CA PRO A 43 -11.38 -22.76 -12.54
C PRO A 43 -10.49 -23.72 -11.73
N THR A 44 -9.53 -24.37 -12.38
CA THR A 44 -8.60 -25.32 -11.77
C THR A 44 -7.22 -24.70 -11.50
N LEU A 45 -6.40 -25.34 -10.64
CA LEU A 45 -5.00 -24.94 -10.44
C LEU A 45 -4.19 -24.97 -11.75
N SER A 46 -4.46 -25.93 -12.64
CA SER A 46 -3.81 -26.00 -13.95
C SER A 46 -4.18 -24.80 -14.82
N THR A 47 -5.47 -24.44 -14.85
CA THR A 47 -5.95 -23.23 -15.55
C THR A 47 -5.28 -21.97 -14.99
N LEU A 48 -5.19 -21.85 -13.67
CA LEU A 48 -4.57 -20.72 -12.99
C LEU A 48 -3.09 -20.58 -13.39
N ASN A 49 -2.31 -21.66 -13.28
CA ASN A 49 -0.89 -21.65 -13.63
C ASN A 49 -0.65 -21.34 -15.11
N ASN A 50 -1.46 -21.92 -16.00
CA ASN A 50 -1.39 -21.63 -17.44
C ASN A 50 -1.68 -20.16 -17.74
N LEU A 51 -2.72 -19.58 -17.11
CA LEU A 51 -3.06 -18.18 -17.28
C LEU A 51 -1.94 -17.26 -16.77
N VAL A 52 -1.35 -17.55 -15.60
CA VAL A 52 -0.23 -16.78 -15.05
C VAL A 52 0.96 -16.79 -16.01
N LEU A 53 1.38 -17.97 -16.47
CA LEU A 53 2.50 -18.10 -17.41
C LEU A 53 2.24 -17.37 -18.74
N LEU A 54 1.05 -17.56 -19.31
CA LEU A 54 0.67 -16.96 -20.59
C LEU A 54 0.55 -15.44 -20.48
N HIS A 55 -0.01 -14.92 -19.39
CA HIS A 55 -0.07 -13.48 -19.17
C HIS A 55 1.34 -12.89 -19.04
N ALA A 56 2.17 -13.46 -18.18
CA ALA A 56 3.55 -13.01 -17.95
C ALA A 56 4.39 -13.02 -19.24
N THR A 57 4.08 -13.93 -20.17
CA THR A 57 4.78 -14.06 -21.45
C THR A 57 4.19 -13.21 -22.58
N HIS A 58 2.98 -12.64 -22.47
CA HIS A 58 2.35 -11.92 -23.58
C HIS A 58 2.00 -10.46 -23.29
N ILE A 59 1.75 -10.11 -22.03
CA ILE A 59 1.44 -8.75 -21.60
C ILE A 59 2.65 -8.18 -20.85
N PRO A 60 3.28 -7.09 -21.34
CA PRO A 60 4.42 -6.51 -20.67
C PRO A 60 3.98 -5.70 -19.43
N PHE A 61 4.83 -5.69 -18.41
CA PHE A 61 4.82 -4.64 -17.41
C PHE A 61 5.39 -3.37 -18.04
N GLU A 62 4.75 -2.21 -17.87
CA GLU A 62 5.31 -0.91 -18.30
C GLU A 62 4.74 0.29 -17.53
N ASN A 63 5.52 1.36 -17.44
CA ASN A 63 5.08 2.66 -16.93
C ASN A 63 5.26 3.81 -17.96
N GLY A 64 5.34 3.50 -19.25
CA GLY A 64 5.69 4.47 -20.28
C GLY A 64 4.70 5.62 -20.45
N HIS A 65 3.42 5.40 -20.12
CA HIS A 65 2.42 6.46 -20.18
C HIS A 65 2.65 7.58 -19.15
N LEU A 66 3.26 7.26 -17.99
CA LEU A 66 3.65 8.26 -16.99
C LEU A 66 4.74 9.19 -17.52
N ARG A 67 5.55 8.72 -18.48
CA ARG A 67 6.73 9.45 -18.98
C ARG A 67 6.52 10.12 -20.32
N PHE A 68 5.73 9.52 -21.21
CA PHE A 68 5.74 9.89 -22.63
C PHE A 68 4.39 10.33 -23.19
N LEU A 69 3.29 10.10 -22.46
CA LEU A 69 1.93 10.27 -23.01
C LEU A 69 1.07 11.28 -22.24
N ASP A 70 1.57 11.83 -21.13
CA ASP A 70 0.82 12.72 -20.22
C ASP A 70 -0.61 12.20 -19.92
N MET A 71 -0.74 10.88 -19.76
CA MET A 71 -2.01 10.23 -19.46
C MET A 71 -2.02 9.79 -18.01
N LYS A 72 -3.00 10.28 -17.26
CA LYS A 72 -3.26 9.81 -15.90
C LYS A 72 -3.71 8.35 -15.94
N PRO A 73 -3.06 7.44 -15.20
CA PRO A 73 -3.40 6.03 -15.23
C PRO A 73 -4.75 5.80 -14.56
N SER A 74 -5.66 5.13 -15.27
CA SER A 74 -6.99 4.78 -14.78
C SER A 74 -7.03 3.33 -14.34
N LEU A 75 -7.72 3.03 -13.23
CA LEU A 75 -8.10 1.67 -12.85
C LEU A 75 -9.56 1.32 -13.22
N LYS A 76 -10.24 2.20 -13.98
CA LYS A 76 -11.60 1.90 -14.45
C LYS A 76 -11.57 0.67 -15.38
N PRO A 77 -12.47 -0.32 -15.20
CA PRO A 77 -12.55 -1.54 -16.00
C PRO A 77 -12.38 -1.34 -17.51
N ASP A 78 -13.20 -0.46 -18.11
CA ASP A 78 -13.18 -0.24 -19.56
C ASP A 78 -11.88 0.41 -20.03
N SER A 79 -11.31 1.32 -19.24
CA SER A 79 -10.02 1.95 -19.56
C SER A 79 -8.86 0.96 -19.50
N LEU A 80 -8.87 0.08 -18.49
CA LEU A 80 -7.86 -0.97 -18.34
C LEU A 80 -7.93 -1.97 -19.49
N PHE A 81 -9.14 -2.43 -19.81
CA PHE A 81 -9.38 -3.37 -20.89
C PHE A 81 -8.96 -2.79 -22.24
N GLN A 82 -9.44 -1.59 -22.57
CA GLN A 82 -9.09 -0.89 -23.80
C GLN A 82 -7.57 -0.76 -23.96
N ARG A 83 -6.87 -0.36 -22.90
CA ARG A 83 -5.42 -0.19 -22.93
C ARG A 83 -4.67 -1.51 -23.14
N ILE A 84 -4.89 -2.47 -22.25
CA ILE A 84 -4.02 -3.66 -22.16
C ILE A 84 -4.40 -4.69 -23.23
N VAL A 85 -5.69 -4.85 -23.50
CA VAL A 85 -6.22 -5.85 -24.43
C VAL A 85 -6.35 -5.25 -25.83
N THR A 86 -7.19 -4.22 -26.02
CA THR A 86 -7.50 -3.66 -27.34
C THR A 86 -6.30 -2.96 -27.99
N GLU A 87 -5.63 -2.06 -27.26
CA GLU A 87 -4.46 -1.31 -27.72
C GLU A 87 -3.15 -2.10 -27.58
N LYS A 88 -3.21 -3.31 -27.02
CA LYS A 88 -2.07 -4.22 -26.79
C LYS A 88 -0.92 -3.57 -26.02
N ARG A 89 -1.22 -2.65 -25.11
CA ARG A 89 -0.25 -2.03 -24.21
C ARG A 89 -0.01 -2.90 -22.98
N GLY A 90 0.93 -2.47 -22.16
CA GLY A 90 1.11 -2.98 -20.80
C GLY A 90 0.49 -2.03 -19.76
N GLY A 91 0.83 -2.29 -18.51
CA GLY A 91 0.61 -1.39 -17.38
C GLY A 91 1.54 -1.75 -16.23
N TYR A 92 1.52 -0.95 -15.16
CA TYR A 92 2.22 -1.30 -13.92
C TYR A 92 1.29 -2.09 -12.99
N CYS A 93 1.77 -2.40 -11.78
CA CYS A 93 1.18 -3.36 -10.86
C CYS A 93 -0.33 -3.21 -10.66
N PHE A 94 -0.82 -2.00 -10.36
CA PHE A 94 -2.25 -1.77 -10.16
C PHE A 94 -3.07 -2.08 -11.42
N GLN A 95 -2.61 -1.71 -12.62
CA GLN A 95 -3.35 -1.92 -13.85
C GLN A 95 -3.38 -3.39 -14.26
N VAL A 96 -2.21 -4.05 -14.22
CA VAL A 96 -2.06 -5.45 -14.62
C VAL A 96 -2.80 -6.37 -13.66
N ASN A 97 -2.57 -6.23 -12.35
CA ASN A 97 -3.18 -7.12 -11.37
C ASN A 97 -4.69 -6.88 -11.22
N THR A 98 -5.18 -5.65 -11.48
CA THR A 98 -6.63 -5.41 -11.59
C THR A 98 -7.24 -6.17 -12.76
N LEU A 99 -6.67 -6.06 -13.97
CA LEU A 99 -7.18 -6.78 -15.14
C LEU A 99 -7.16 -8.30 -14.93
N VAL A 100 -6.09 -8.82 -14.32
CA VAL A 100 -5.96 -10.25 -13.99
C VAL A 100 -7.05 -10.68 -13.02
N ALA A 101 -7.31 -9.92 -11.96
CA ALA A 101 -8.38 -10.23 -11.01
C ALA A 101 -9.75 -10.26 -11.70
N MET A 102 -10.03 -9.32 -12.60
CA MET A 102 -11.27 -9.30 -13.38
C MET A 102 -11.40 -10.51 -14.31
N ALA A 103 -10.31 -10.93 -14.96
CA ALA A 103 -10.29 -12.10 -15.83
C ALA A 103 -10.49 -13.40 -15.04
N LEU A 104 -9.82 -13.57 -13.89
CA LEU A 104 -9.96 -14.74 -13.03
C LEU A 104 -11.40 -14.87 -12.50
N ARG A 105 -12.03 -13.76 -12.10
CA ARG A 105 -13.45 -13.77 -11.71
C ARG A 105 -14.38 -14.15 -12.85
N ALA A 106 -14.10 -13.68 -14.08
CA ALA A 106 -14.89 -14.05 -15.25
C ALA A 106 -14.78 -15.53 -15.61
N ILE A 107 -13.66 -16.17 -15.25
CA ILE A 107 -13.47 -17.63 -15.37
C ILE A 107 -14.21 -18.40 -14.26
N GLY A 108 -14.57 -17.73 -13.15
CA GLY A 108 -15.28 -18.34 -12.02
C GLY A 108 -14.39 -18.62 -10.81
N PHE A 109 -13.13 -18.15 -10.79
CA PHE A 109 -12.30 -18.26 -9.60
C PHE A 109 -12.82 -17.37 -8.46
N ASN A 110 -12.71 -17.86 -7.22
CA ASN A 110 -12.91 -17.04 -6.02
C ASN A 110 -11.67 -16.17 -5.79
N THR A 111 -11.70 -14.97 -6.37
CA THR A 111 -10.55 -14.06 -6.41
C THR A 111 -10.78 -12.82 -5.57
N SER A 112 -9.78 -12.51 -4.73
CA SER A 112 -9.66 -11.24 -4.01
C SER A 112 -8.35 -10.56 -4.39
N THR A 113 -8.23 -9.30 -4.02
CA THR A 113 -7.01 -8.52 -4.25
C THR A 113 -6.49 -7.99 -2.92
N GLY A 114 -5.19 -7.81 -2.84
CA GLY A 114 -4.50 -7.26 -1.68
C GLY A 114 -3.47 -6.23 -2.07
N VAL A 115 -2.68 -5.82 -1.09
CA VAL A 115 -1.56 -4.90 -1.28
C VAL A 115 -0.29 -5.47 -0.66
N ALA A 116 0.83 -4.95 -1.11
CA ALA A 116 2.13 -5.31 -0.61
C ALA A 116 3.06 -4.09 -0.53
N ARG A 117 4.10 -4.26 0.28
CA ARG A 117 5.20 -3.31 0.48
C ARG A 117 6.46 -3.97 -0.04
N SER A 118 7.11 -3.35 -1.01
CA SER A 118 8.41 -3.82 -1.50
C SER A 118 9.43 -3.82 -0.35
N VAL A 119 10.21 -4.89 -0.26
CA VAL A 119 11.35 -4.99 0.65
C VAL A 119 12.59 -4.78 -0.21
N VAL A 120 13.30 -3.67 0.03
CA VAL A 120 14.43 -3.26 -0.82
C VAL A 120 15.69 -3.15 0.03
N TRP A 121 16.81 -3.60 -0.51
CA TRP A 121 18.10 -3.35 0.11
C TRP A 121 18.48 -1.89 -0.08
N ASP A 122 18.71 -1.18 1.02
CA ASP A 122 19.29 0.16 0.99
C ASP A 122 20.80 0.07 1.23
N SER A 123 21.56 0.40 0.19
CA SER A 123 23.02 0.43 0.24
C SER A 123 23.59 1.51 1.17
N VAL A 124 22.82 2.52 1.55
CA VAL A 124 23.31 3.59 2.45
C VAL A 124 23.24 3.13 3.90
N SER A 125 22.07 2.66 4.35
CA SER A 125 21.89 2.10 5.69
C SER A 125 22.47 0.69 5.85
N GLN A 126 22.74 -0.03 4.75
CA GLN A 126 23.14 -1.44 4.75
C GLN A 126 22.07 -2.34 5.40
N GLU A 127 20.80 -2.05 5.15
CA GLU A 127 19.67 -2.79 5.69
C GLU A 127 18.56 -3.00 4.65
N TYR A 128 17.69 -3.99 4.88
CA TYR A 128 16.46 -4.12 4.12
C TYR A 128 15.40 -3.16 4.67
N VAL A 129 14.96 -2.24 3.82
CA VAL A 129 13.95 -1.25 4.15
C VAL A 129 12.59 -1.71 3.60
N LEU A 130 11.57 -1.60 4.46
CA LEU A 130 10.19 -1.83 4.08
C LEU A 130 9.60 -0.58 3.42
N GLY A 131 9.20 -0.72 2.15
CA GLY A 131 8.60 0.35 1.38
C GLY A 131 7.17 0.73 1.79
N ALA A 132 6.65 1.75 1.11
CA ALA A 132 5.25 2.15 1.20
C ALA A 132 4.32 1.06 0.61
N THR A 133 3.04 1.10 0.98
CA THR A 133 1.99 0.23 0.43
C THR A 133 1.64 0.65 -0.99
N THR A 134 2.50 0.28 -1.95
CA THR A 134 2.42 0.75 -3.35
C THR A 134 2.47 -0.37 -4.38
N HIS A 135 2.26 -1.62 -3.95
CA HIS A 135 2.14 -2.77 -4.83
C HIS A 135 0.79 -3.47 -4.62
N MET A 136 0.16 -3.92 -5.70
CA MET A 136 -1.09 -4.69 -5.68
C MET A 136 -0.78 -6.16 -5.91
N VAL A 137 -1.45 -7.06 -5.20
CA VAL A 137 -1.34 -8.52 -5.40
C VAL A 137 -2.74 -9.13 -5.57
N VAL A 138 -2.81 -10.34 -6.13
CA VAL A 138 -4.08 -11.07 -6.32
C VAL A 138 -4.02 -12.36 -5.51
N PHE A 139 -5.12 -12.69 -4.83
CA PHE A 139 -5.28 -13.95 -4.11
C PHE A 139 -6.42 -14.76 -4.71
N VAL A 140 -6.21 -16.06 -4.86
CA VAL A 140 -7.19 -16.99 -5.42
C VAL A 140 -7.44 -18.12 -4.44
N GLN A 141 -8.69 -18.28 -4.01
CA GLN A 141 -9.13 -19.48 -3.32
C GLN A 141 -9.59 -20.51 -4.36
N LEU A 142 -9.04 -21.72 -4.28
CA LEU A 142 -9.40 -22.84 -5.12
C LEU A 142 -10.29 -23.82 -4.36
N ASP A 143 -11.27 -24.40 -5.04
CA ASP A 143 -12.12 -25.44 -4.47
C ASP A 143 -11.29 -26.69 -4.12
N GLY A 144 -11.51 -27.24 -2.93
CA GLY A 144 -10.74 -28.36 -2.40
C GLY A 144 -9.39 -27.98 -1.78
N TYR A 145 -8.98 -26.70 -1.83
CA TYR A 145 -7.81 -26.19 -1.14
C TYR A 145 -8.24 -25.39 0.09
N SER A 146 -7.48 -25.51 1.18
CA SER A 146 -7.77 -24.78 2.42
C SER A 146 -7.12 -23.39 2.46
N ASN A 147 -6.07 -23.17 1.66
CA ASN A 147 -5.28 -21.93 1.67
C ASN A 147 -5.45 -21.13 0.37
N LEU A 148 -5.13 -19.84 0.44
CA LEU A 148 -5.10 -18.93 -0.70
C LEU A 148 -3.87 -19.20 -1.57
N HIS A 149 -3.99 -18.96 -2.87
CA HIS A 149 -2.87 -18.88 -3.79
C HIS A 149 -2.57 -17.42 -4.15
N LEU A 150 -1.33 -16.99 -4.00
CA LEU A 150 -0.83 -15.69 -4.42
C LEU A 150 -0.50 -15.71 -5.92
N VAL A 151 -1.04 -14.73 -6.62
CA VAL A 151 -0.79 -14.42 -8.04
C VAL A 151 -0.36 -12.97 -8.17
N ASP A 152 0.76 -12.76 -8.83
CA ASP A 152 1.34 -11.44 -9.05
C ASP A 152 2.05 -11.35 -10.39
N LEU A 153 1.35 -10.71 -11.33
CA LEU A 153 1.82 -10.41 -12.67
C LEU A 153 2.26 -8.94 -12.80
N GLY A 154 2.17 -8.20 -11.70
CA GLY A 154 2.48 -6.78 -11.59
C GLY A 154 3.87 -6.49 -11.04
N TYR A 155 4.60 -7.49 -10.53
CA TYR A 155 5.93 -7.29 -9.94
C TYR A 155 7.09 -7.46 -10.92
N ASN A 156 7.15 -6.58 -11.91
CA ASN A 156 8.29 -6.32 -12.81
C ASN A 156 9.39 -7.44 -12.92
N ARG A 157 10.65 -7.16 -12.55
CA ARG A 157 11.87 -7.94 -12.89
C ARG A 157 11.87 -9.41 -12.46
N ILE A 158 11.12 -9.72 -11.42
CA ILE A 158 11.11 -11.02 -10.74
C ILE A 158 9.67 -11.50 -10.53
N GLY A 159 8.76 -11.05 -11.41
CA GLY A 159 7.34 -11.41 -11.36
C GLY A 159 7.12 -12.91 -11.49
N GLN A 160 6.00 -13.36 -10.93
CA GLN A 160 5.66 -14.78 -10.90
C GLN A 160 5.35 -15.31 -12.30
N THR A 161 5.61 -16.61 -12.49
CA THR A 161 5.19 -17.36 -13.69
C THR A 161 4.31 -18.55 -13.33
N THR A 162 4.09 -18.77 -12.04
CA THR A 162 3.29 -19.84 -11.44
C THR A 162 2.62 -19.25 -10.20
N ALA A 163 1.37 -19.63 -9.92
CA ALA A 163 0.73 -19.27 -8.65
C ALA A 163 1.42 -20.02 -7.48
N ILE A 164 1.51 -19.39 -6.32
CA ILE A 164 2.12 -20.01 -5.12
C ILE A 164 1.09 -20.08 -4.00
N GLU A 165 0.98 -21.24 -3.35
CA GLU A 165 0.15 -21.38 -2.17
C GLU A 165 0.72 -20.53 -1.01
N LEU A 166 -0.14 -19.82 -0.29
CA LEU A 166 0.22 -18.90 0.78
C LEU A 166 0.40 -19.66 2.11
N VAL A 167 1.39 -20.55 2.14
CA VAL A 167 1.78 -21.36 3.30
C VAL A 167 3.28 -21.19 3.55
N PRO A 168 3.72 -20.98 4.81
CA PRO A 168 5.15 -20.88 5.11
C PRO A 168 5.92 -22.10 4.60
N GLY A 169 7.00 -21.85 3.86
CA GLY A 169 7.82 -22.90 3.25
C GLY A 169 7.34 -23.37 1.87
N ALA A 170 6.20 -22.90 1.36
CA ALA A 170 5.80 -23.16 -0.03
C ALA A 170 6.85 -22.60 -0.99
N VAL A 171 7.22 -23.39 -2.01
CA VAL A 171 8.20 -23.03 -3.05
C VAL A 171 7.65 -23.39 -4.42
N VAL A 172 7.74 -22.46 -5.38
CA VAL A 172 7.42 -22.74 -6.79
C VAL A 172 8.56 -22.32 -7.71
N ASP A 173 8.64 -23.01 -8.84
CA ASP A 173 9.57 -22.66 -9.90
C ASP A 173 9.12 -21.43 -10.68
N SER A 174 10.13 -20.71 -11.15
CA SER A 174 10.03 -19.62 -12.11
C SER A 174 11.01 -19.86 -13.25
N VAL A 175 11.00 -19.00 -14.26
CA VAL A 175 11.92 -19.07 -15.40
C VAL A 175 13.40 -19.02 -14.99
N MET A 176 14.27 -19.63 -15.78
CA MET A 176 15.73 -19.63 -15.59
C MET A 176 16.23 -20.24 -14.26
N GLY A 177 15.48 -21.20 -13.69
CA GLY A 177 15.83 -21.83 -12.42
C GLY A 177 15.67 -20.91 -11.21
N GLU A 178 15.07 -19.73 -11.40
CA GLU A 178 14.59 -18.87 -10.33
C GLU A 178 13.45 -19.60 -9.58
N LYS A 179 13.29 -19.31 -8.29
CA LYS A 179 12.19 -19.84 -7.48
C LYS A 179 11.57 -18.74 -6.65
N HIS A 180 10.33 -18.93 -6.24
CA HIS A 180 9.68 -18.09 -5.24
C HIS A 180 9.38 -18.92 -3.99
N ARG A 181 9.49 -18.30 -2.81
CA ARG A 181 9.19 -18.94 -1.53
C ARG A 181 8.31 -18.04 -0.66
N ILE A 182 7.36 -18.63 0.05
CA ILE A 182 6.59 -17.93 1.08
C ILE A 182 7.23 -18.16 2.45
N ILE A 183 7.41 -17.08 3.21
CA ILE A 183 7.75 -17.15 4.64
C ILE A 183 6.71 -16.36 5.45
N GLU A 184 6.48 -16.79 6.68
CA GLU A 184 5.66 -16.02 7.62
C GLU A 184 6.39 -14.74 8.03
N SER A 185 5.62 -13.67 8.25
CA SER A 185 6.14 -12.40 8.71
C SER A 185 5.09 -11.66 9.52
N SER A 186 5.54 -10.99 10.59
CA SER A 186 4.67 -10.23 11.48
C SER A 186 5.03 -8.73 11.52
N ILE A 187 5.64 -8.18 10.46
CA ILE A 187 6.20 -6.81 10.48
C ILE A 187 5.15 -5.76 10.86
N THR A 188 3.95 -5.82 10.27
CA THR A 188 2.87 -4.86 10.60
C THR A 188 1.76 -5.46 11.46
N ALA A 189 1.57 -6.77 11.40
CA ALA A 189 0.65 -7.55 12.23
C ALA A 189 0.96 -9.05 12.10
N PRO A 190 0.58 -9.89 13.07
CA PRO A 190 0.69 -11.35 12.96
C PRO A 190 -0.05 -11.93 11.75
N GLY A 191 0.40 -13.09 11.26
CA GLY A 191 -0.28 -13.86 10.21
C GLY A 191 -0.15 -13.27 8.79
N ASN A 192 0.91 -12.52 8.52
CA ASN A 192 1.21 -11.99 7.19
C ASN A 192 2.43 -12.70 6.57
N PHE A 193 2.80 -12.33 5.34
CA PHE A 193 3.76 -13.11 4.55
C PHE A 193 4.76 -12.24 3.82
N ILE A 194 5.99 -12.75 3.68
CA ILE A 194 6.98 -12.23 2.72
C ILE A 194 7.10 -13.24 1.57
N LEU A 195 7.01 -12.72 0.34
CA LEU A 195 7.50 -13.44 -0.83
C LEU A 195 9.02 -13.26 -0.92
N GLN A 196 9.75 -14.36 -1.03
CA GLN A 196 11.17 -14.38 -1.35
C GLN A 196 11.39 -14.83 -2.80
N HIS A 197 12.49 -14.38 -3.40
CA HIS A 197 12.93 -14.78 -4.73
C HIS A 197 14.33 -15.37 -4.65
N LYS A 198 14.47 -16.58 -5.18
CA LYS A 198 15.77 -17.20 -5.43
C LYS A 198 16.33 -16.69 -6.74
N ARG A 199 17.50 -16.06 -6.66
CA ARG A 199 18.25 -15.61 -7.84
C ARG A 199 18.79 -16.81 -8.61
N ALA A 200 19.00 -16.63 -9.92
CA ALA A 200 19.71 -17.61 -10.73
C ALA A 200 21.12 -17.87 -10.17
N ALA A 201 21.65 -19.07 -10.39
CA ALA A 201 22.96 -19.47 -9.88
C ALA A 201 24.06 -18.47 -10.31
N GLY A 202 24.93 -18.09 -9.37
CA GLY A 202 26.03 -17.14 -9.60
C GLY A 202 25.62 -15.67 -9.60
N VAL A 203 24.33 -15.34 -9.42
CA VAL A 203 23.87 -13.96 -9.22
C VAL A 203 23.79 -13.68 -7.72
N PRO A 204 24.60 -12.74 -7.18
CA PRO A 204 24.57 -12.43 -5.75
C PRO A 204 23.24 -11.79 -5.34
N LEU A 205 22.89 -11.94 -4.06
CA LEU A 205 21.83 -11.16 -3.42
C LEU A 205 22.22 -9.68 -3.35
N ALA A 206 21.22 -8.80 -3.15
CA ALA A 206 21.43 -7.35 -3.21
C ALA A 206 22.34 -6.84 -2.09
N ASP A 207 22.29 -7.50 -0.93
CA ASP A 207 23.14 -7.31 0.24
C ASP A 207 24.51 -8.01 0.12
N GLY A 208 24.68 -8.90 -0.86
CA GLY A 208 25.85 -9.76 -0.99
C GLY A 208 25.95 -10.86 0.07
N VAL A 209 24.93 -11.06 0.91
CA VAL A 209 24.93 -12.00 2.03
C VAL A 209 23.93 -13.12 1.76
N ASP A 210 24.39 -14.37 1.75
CA ASP A 210 23.54 -15.56 1.61
C ASP A 210 23.72 -16.46 2.84
N PRO A 211 23.05 -16.14 3.96
CA PRO A 211 23.31 -16.81 5.24
C PRO A 211 22.90 -18.28 5.22
N ASN A 212 21.97 -18.66 4.34
CA ASN A 212 21.45 -20.02 4.23
C ASN A 212 22.09 -20.81 3.06
N GLY A 213 22.92 -20.16 2.23
CA GLY A 213 23.50 -20.76 1.03
C GLY A 213 22.46 -21.15 -0.04
N ASP A 214 21.24 -20.59 0.04
CA ASP A 214 20.11 -20.96 -0.81
C ASP A 214 19.70 -19.88 -1.82
N LEU A 215 20.32 -18.70 -1.75
CA LEU A 215 20.16 -17.52 -2.61
C LEU A 215 18.75 -16.90 -2.64
N PHE A 216 17.96 -17.07 -1.58
CA PHE A 216 16.65 -16.40 -1.47
C PHE A 216 16.75 -15.05 -0.77
N GLY A 217 16.34 -13.98 -1.46
CA GLY A 217 16.19 -12.64 -0.90
C GLY A 217 14.72 -12.22 -0.76
N PRO A 218 14.37 -11.33 0.18
CA PRO A 218 13.01 -10.81 0.31
C PRO A 218 12.62 -9.95 -0.89
N VAL A 219 11.34 -9.99 -1.26
CA VAL A 219 10.79 -9.27 -2.41
C VAL A 219 9.76 -8.25 -1.96
N PHE A 220 8.68 -8.72 -1.35
CA PHE A 220 7.66 -7.86 -0.77
C PHE A 220 7.01 -8.55 0.42
N TYR A 221 6.52 -7.71 1.34
CA TYR A 221 5.64 -8.08 2.44
C TYR A 221 4.20 -7.82 2.01
N CYS A 222 3.33 -8.82 2.08
CA CYS A 222 1.90 -8.69 1.74
C CYS A 222 1.02 -9.00 2.95
N THR A 223 -0.13 -8.33 3.01
CA THR A 223 -1.13 -8.55 4.05
C THR A 223 -2.37 -9.22 3.49
N LEU A 224 -3.12 -9.89 4.37
CA LEU A 224 -4.43 -10.46 4.04
C LEU A 224 -5.60 -9.49 4.26
N GLU A 225 -5.28 -8.21 4.51
CA GLU A 225 -6.27 -7.14 4.61
C GLU A 225 -7.05 -7.02 3.28
N ARG A 226 -8.34 -6.74 3.37
CA ARG A 226 -9.22 -6.54 2.21
C ARG A 226 -9.34 -5.06 1.87
N PHE A 227 -9.33 -4.75 0.58
CA PHE A 227 -9.31 -3.37 0.07
C PHE A 227 -10.49 -3.11 -0.89
N ARG A 228 -11.01 -1.89 -0.91
CA ARG A 228 -12.01 -1.40 -1.86
C ARG A 228 -11.32 -0.83 -3.12
N PRO A 229 -12.01 -0.71 -4.27
CA PRO A 229 -11.46 -0.07 -5.48
C PRO A 229 -10.84 1.31 -5.20
N GLU A 230 -11.44 2.09 -4.31
CA GLU A 230 -11.00 3.44 -3.95
C GLU A 230 -9.66 3.44 -3.20
N ASP A 231 -9.33 2.37 -2.47
CA ASP A 231 -8.00 2.21 -1.85
C ASP A 231 -6.93 2.14 -2.93
N TYR A 232 -7.19 1.32 -3.96
CA TYR A 232 -6.30 1.18 -5.08
C TYR A 232 -6.15 2.49 -5.84
N GLU A 233 -7.19 3.32 -5.97
CA GLU A 233 -7.09 4.65 -6.56
C GLU A 233 -6.19 5.60 -5.76
N VAL A 234 -6.23 5.55 -4.41
CA VAL A 234 -5.31 6.33 -3.56
C VAL A 234 -3.86 5.92 -3.80
N TYR A 235 -3.59 4.62 -3.77
CA TYR A 235 -2.23 4.11 -3.98
C TYR A 235 -1.75 4.37 -5.41
N ASN A 236 -2.64 4.15 -6.39
CA ASN A 236 -2.42 4.43 -7.80
C ASN A 236 -2.06 5.90 -8.03
N TYR A 237 -2.77 6.83 -7.41
CA TYR A 237 -2.48 8.26 -7.48
C TYR A 237 -1.08 8.57 -6.96
N PHE A 238 -0.72 8.08 -5.77
CA PHE A 238 0.63 8.27 -5.23
C PHE A 238 1.69 7.71 -6.17
N VAL A 239 1.53 6.47 -6.66
CA VAL A 239 2.49 5.82 -7.56
C VAL A 239 2.68 6.58 -8.88
N SER A 240 1.63 7.23 -9.38
CA SER A 240 1.59 7.88 -10.69
C SER A 240 1.77 9.40 -10.70
N HIS A 241 1.76 10.04 -9.53
CA HIS A 241 1.88 11.50 -9.42
C HIS A 241 3.02 11.93 -8.49
N SER A 242 3.43 11.07 -7.55
CA SER A 242 4.45 11.45 -6.57
C SER A 242 5.83 11.49 -7.21
N PRO A 243 6.54 12.64 -7.22
CA PRO A 243 7.86 12.75 -7.81
C PRO A 243 8.91 11.93 -7.05
N VAL A 244 8.60 11.50 -5.82
CA VAL A 244 9.50 10.66 -5.01
C VAL A 244 9.40 9.18 -5.35
N HIS A 245 8.31 8.72 -5.97
CA HIS A 245 8.07 7.31 -6.25
C HIS A 245 8.89 6.81 -7.46
N VAL A 246 9.39 5.56 -7.39
CA VAL A 246 10.27 4.99 -8.43
C VAL A 246 9.61 4.94 -9.80
N MET A 247 8.29 4.68 -9.86
CA MET A 247 7.54 4.65 -11.13
C MET A 247 7.49 6.02 -11.83
N MET A 248 7.71 7.13 -11.09
CA MET A 248 7.86 8.46 -11.67
C MET A 248 9.31 8.81 -11.98
N LYS A 249 10.28 8.23 -11.25
CA LYS A 249 11.73 8.49 -11.39
C LYS A 249 12.45 7.62 -12.42
N THR A 250 11.88 6.48 -12.77
CA THR A 250 12.53 5.47 -13.61
C THR A 250 11.54 4.93 -14.63
N PHE A 251 11.89 4.95 -15.91
CA PHE A 251 11.12 4.20 -16.91
C PHE A 251 11.44 2.71 -16.80
N ILE A 252 10.42 1.88 -16.83
CA ILE A 252 10.51 0.45 -16.63
C ILE A 252 9.58 -0.22 -17.64
N CYS A 253 10.10 -1.21 -18.35
CA CYS A 253 9.32 -2.11 -19.18
C CYS A 253 9.91 -3.51 -19.07
N SER A 254 9.12 -4.54 -18.82
CA SER A 254 9.63 -5.92 -18.78
C SER A 254 8.60 -6.95 -19.18
N LYS A 255 9.09 -8.13 -19.57
CA LYS A 255 8.27 -9.30 -19.89
C LYS A 255 9.06 -10.58 -19.69
N VAL A 256 8.35 -11.67 -19.37
CA VAL A 256 8.89 -13.02 -19.51
C VAL A 256 8.92 -13.40 -20.99
N THR A 257 9.94 -14.12 -21.43
CA THR A 257 10.03 -14.55 -22.83
C THR A 257 9.43 -15.95 -22.97
N GLU A 258 8.83 -16.23 -24.13
CA GLU A 258 8.31 -17.58 -24.46
C GLU A 258 9.40 -18.66 -24.41
N THR A 259 10.66 -18.27 -24.55
CA THR A 259 11.83 -19.14 -24.45
C THR A 259 12.31 -19.41 -23.02
N GLY A 260 11.55 -18.99 -22.00
CA GLY A 260 11.89 -19.23 -20.59
C GLY A 260 12.94 -18.28 -20.02
N GLY A 261 12.98 -17.05 -20.50
CA GLY A 261 13.88 -15.97 -20.07
C GLY A 261 13.14 -14.72 -19.60
N ARG A 262 13.88 -13.62 -19.38
CA ARG A 262 13.31 -12.31 -19.04
C ARG A 262 13.94 -11.21 -19.90
N ALA A 263 13.09 -10.36 -20.47
CA ALA A 263 13.50 -9.16 -21.17
C ALA A 263 13.09 -7.94 -20.35
N GLU A 264 13.98 -6.99 -20.19
CA GLU A 264 13.76 -5.80 -19.38
C GLU A 264 14.44 -4.57 -19.98
N VAL A 265 13.76 -3.44 -19.86
CA VAL A 265 14.26 -2.11 -20.11
C VAL A 265 14.09 -1.31 -18.83
N VAL A 266 15.19 -0.75 -18.33
CA VAL A 266 15.15 0.25 -17.25
C VAL A 266 15.89 1.49 -17.67
N ASP A 267 15.12 2.56 -17.76
CA ASP A 267 15.38 3.81 -18.47
C ASP A 267 15.86 3.53 -19.89
N ARG A 268 17.13 3.21 -19.96
CA ARG A 268 17.97 3.31 -21.12
C ARG A 268 18.94 2.11 -21.21
N LYS A 269 18.77 1.13 -20.32
CA LYS A 269 19.49 -0.13 -20.25
C LYS A 269 18.53 -1.23 -20.67
N PHE A 270 18.97 -2.06 -21.62
CA PHE A 270 18.27 -3.28 -22.00
C PHE A 270 19.00 -4.47 -21.38
N LEU A 271 18.25 -5.29 -20.66
CA LEU A 271 18.71 -6.51 -20.05
C LEU A 271 17.91 -7.68 -20.61
N PHE A 272 18.60 -8.63 -21.22
CA PHE A 272 18.02 -9.90 -21.63
C PHE A 272 18.70 -11.03 -20.89
N ARG A 273 17.90 -11.85 -20.21
CA ARG A 273 18.34 -13.03 -19.47
C ARG A 273 17.73 -14.27 -20.10
N ARG A 274 18.58 -15.23 -20.48
CA ARG A 274 18.17 -16.56 -20.97
C ARG A 274 19.22 -17.57 -20.51
N ASN A 275 18.80 -18.61 -19.80
CA ASN A 275 19.70 -19.59 -19.19
C ASN A 275 20.78 -18.90 -18.30
N THR A 276 22.05 -19.27 -18.44
CA THR A 276 23.21 -18.63 -17.79
C THR A 276 23.75 -17.42 -18.56
N THR A 277 23.16 -17.07 -19.72
CA THR A 277 23.65 -15.99 -20.57
C THR A 277 22.97 -14.67 -20.21
N PHE A 278 23.80 -13.67 -19.89
CA PHE A 278 23.40 -12.29 -19.63
C PHE A 278 23.84 -11.41 -20.79
N ILE A 279 22.89 -10.75 -21.45
CA ILE A 279 23.19 -9.74 -22.46
C ILE A 279 22.75 -8.39 -21.89
N LEU A 280 23.72 -7.51 -21.63
CA LEU A 280 23.51 -6.13 -21.26
C LEU A 280 23.86 -5.24 -22.45
N GLY A 281 22.87 -4.54 -22.98
CA GLY A 281 23.04 -3.57 -24.05
C GLY A 281 22.83 -2.15 -23.55
N LEU A 282 23.76 -1.24 -23.90
CA LEU A 282 23.43 0.16 -24.06
C LEU A 282 22.86 0.30 -25.45
N ILE A 283 21.68 0.86 -25.54
CA ILE A 283 21.12 1.17 -26.84
C ILE A 283 21.70 2.60 -27.12
N MET A 284 22.09 2.96 -28.34
CA MET A 284 22.74 4.24 -28.73
C MET A 284 21.98 5.11 -29.78
N SER A 285 21.69 6.37 -29.43
CA SER A 285 20.73 7.30 -30.07
C SER A 285 20.82 7.63 -31.58
N LYS A 286 21.73 7.08 -32.39
CA LYS A 286 21.92 7.50 -33.80
C LYS A 286 22.43 6.40 -34.72
N SER A 287 21.58 5.48 -35.16
CA SER A 287 21.54 4.99 -36.55
C SER A 287 20.45 3.93 -36.72
N ASN A 288 19.67 4.08 -37.79
CA ASN A 288 18.66 3.15 -38.31
C ASN A 288 17.37 2.98 -37.47
N GLY A 289 16.42 3.89 -37.74
CA GLY A 289 14.99 3.79 -37.44
C GLY A 289 14.24 2.63 -38.12
N ARG A 290 14.90 1.47 -38.31
CA ARG A 290 14.27 0.18 -38.62
C ARG A 290 14.56 -0.92 -37.59
N ALA A 291 15.59 -0.77 -36.74
CA ALA A 291 15.82 -1.67 -35.59
C ALA A 291 15.37 -1.05 -34.25
N ASN A 292 15.32 0.28 -34.16
CA ASN A 292 15.09 1.02 -32.90
C ASN A 292 13.61 1.32 -32.56
N LYS A 293 12.67 0.51 -33.06
CA LYS A 293 11.26 0.43 -32.57
C LYS A 293 11.06 -0.70 -31.54
N SER A 294 12.09 -1.51 -31.32
CA SER A 294 12.07 -2.71 -30.48
C SER A 294 13.25 -2.73 -29.51
N LEU A 295 13.11 -2.08 -28.35
CA LEU A 295 13.86 -2.36 -27.09
C LEU A 295 14.74 -1.23 -26.46
N PHE A 296 14.48 0.06 -26.82
CA PHE A 296 14.65 1.32 -25.99
C PHE A 296 16.06 1.88 -25.74
N GLU A 297 16.33 3.20 -25.57
CA GLU A 297 17.68 3.81 -25.75
C GLU A 297 18.29 4.89 -24.78
N MET A 298 19.39 4.55 -24.04
CA MET A 298 20.64 5.30 -23.57
C MET A 298 20.83 6.31 -22.37
N ALA A 299 21.44 5.96 -21.19
CA ALA A 299 22.13 6.76 -20.10
C ALA A 299 21.47 7.63 -18.95
N MET A 300 22.05 7.58 -17.74
CA MET A 300 21.53 7.99 -16.41
C MET A 300 21.88 9.42 -15.91
N THR A 301 21.10 9.94 -14.95
CA THR A 301 21.59 10.77 -13.82
C THR A 301 20.88 10.40 -12.50
N SER A 302 21.55 10.75 -11.40
CA SER A 302 21.50 10.27 -10.00
C SER A 302 20.14 10.13 -9.30
N GLN A 303 20.04 9.09 -8.45
CA GLN A 303 18.94 8.85 -7.53
C GLN A 303 19.01 9.72 -6.27
N PRO A 304 17.86 10.14 -5.70
CA PRO A 304 17.79 10.63 -4.32
C PRO A 304 17.88 9.46 -3.33
N LYS A 305 18.51 9.71 -2.18
CA LYS A 305 18.50 8.84 -1.02
C LYS A 305 17.08 8.74 -0.46
N PHE A 306 16.60 7.52 -0.20
CA PHE A 306 15.39 7.30 0.59
C PHE A 306 15.80 7.39 2.07
N ALA A 307 15.16 8.28 2.82
CA ALA A 307 15.38 8.41 4.26
C ALA A 307 14.60 7.33 5.02
N ASP A 308 15.07 7.06 6.24
CA ASP A 308 14.46 6.14 7.19
C ASP A 308 12.94 6.21 7.21
N ALA A 309 12.36 5.05 7.43
CA ALA A 309 10.95 4.73 7.59
C ALA A 309 10.09 5.72 8.43
N SER A 310 10.66 6.68 9.18
CA SER A 310 9.92 7.60 10.06
C SER A 310 10.19 9.08 9.75
N PHE A 311 9.26 9.97 10.11
CA PHE A 311 9.48 11.42 10.00
C PHE A 311 10.64 11.87 10.93
N PRO A 312 11.46 12.85 10.52
CA PRO A 312 12.51 13.39 11.38
C PRO A 312 11.90 14.07 12.62
N ALA A 313 12.64 14.05 13.73
CA ALA A 313 12.30 14.84 14.91
C ALA A 313 12.45 16.35 14.59
N LEU A 314 11.70 17.20 15.29
CA LEU A 314 11.96 18.65 15.27
C LEU A 314 13.32 18.94 15.92
N SER A 315 14.01 19.96 15.43
CA SER A 315 15.13 20.57 16.18
C SER A 315 14.63 21.22 17.47
N GLU A 316 15.51 21.46 18.44
CA GLU A 316 15.15 22.14 19.70
C GLU A 316 14.50 23.52 19.47
N ALA A 317 15.01 24.28 18.50
CA ALA A 317 14.45 25.57 18.12
C ALA A 317 13.04 25.44 17.50
N GLN A 318 12.82 24.41 16.68
CA GLN A 318 11.49 24.12 16.13
C GLN A 318 10.53 23.65 17.22
N LEU A 319 10.98 22.80 18.15
CA LEU A 319 10.15 22.37 19.27
C LEU A 319 9.71 23.58 20.12
N ALA A 320 10.62 24.50 20.43
CA ALA A 320 10.28 25.72 21.18
C ALA A 320 9.22 26.57 20.46
N GLY A 321 9.36 26.79 19.15
CA GLY A 321 8.36 27.55 18.39
C GLY A 321 7.03 26.81 18.22
N TYR A 322 7.05 25.47 18.14
CA TYR A 322 5.83 24.67 18.17
C TYR A 322 5.11 24.78 19.52
N LEU A 323 5.83 24.68 20.64
CA LEU A 323 5.27 24.82 21.98
C LEU A 323 4.66 26.20 22.21
N ASP A 324 5.32 27.26 21.72
CA ASP A 324 4.77 28.62 21.70
C ASP A 324 3.48 28.70 20.86
N ARG A 325 3.48 28.12 19.66
CA ARG A 325 2.30 28.11 18.76
C ARG A 325 1.08 27.44 19.38
N ILE A 326 1.28 26.43 20.23
CA ILE A 326 0.19 25.73 20.93
C ILE A 326 -0.08 26.31 22.33
N GLY A 327 0.64 27.37 22.72
CA GLY A 327 0.51 28.03 24.02
C GLY A 327 0.83 27.13 25.21
N LEU A 328 1.79 26.21 25.07
CA LEU A 328 2.18 25.26 26.11
C LEU A 328 3.61 25.56 26.61
N SER A 329 3.74 25.87 27.90
CA SER A 329 5.04 25.88 28.58
C SER A 329 5.31 24.50 29.17
N LEU A 330 6.43 23.88 28.78
CA LEU A 330 6.83 22.55 29.20
C LEU A 330 8.32 22.54 29.53
N ASP A 331 8.72 21.82 30.59
CA ASP A 331 10.11 21.42 30.77
C ASP A 331 10.43 20.27 29.81
N THR A 332 11.18 20.57 28.75
CA THR A 332 11.52 19.59 27.70
C THR A 332 12.54 18.54 28.16
N GLY A 333 13.15 18.71 29.34
CA GLY A 333 14.02 17.71 29.96
C GLY A 333 13.27 16.70 30.84
N ALA A 334 11.98 16.91 31.09
CA ALA A 334 11.14 16.02 31.89
C ALA A 334 10.85 14.69 31.15
N PRO A 335 10.61 13.59 31.89
CA PRO A 335 10.34 12.30 31.28
C PRO A 335 9.04 12.31 30.45
N ALA A 336 9.05 11.53 29.37
CA ALA A 336 7.87 11.26 28.55
C ALA A 336 6.82 10.48 29.38
N THR A 337 5.73 11.14 29.75
CA THR A 337 4.64 10.58 30.55
C THR A 337 3.29 10.77 29.85
N LEU A 338 2.28 10.00 30.25
CA LEU A 338 0.92 10.15 29.73
C LEU A 338 0.35 11.55 30.01
N GLU A 339 0.72 12.18 31.13
CA GLU A 339 0.32 13.56 31.45
C GLU A 339 0.89 14.56 30.43
N VAL A 340 2.18 14.46 30.11
CA VAL A 340 2.82 15.30 29.09
C VAL A 340 2.20 15.06 27.72
N LEU A 341 1.95 13.79 27.35
CA LEU A 341 1.30 13.44 26.09
C LEU A 341 -0.08 14.11 25.94
N ASN A 342 -0.91 14.00 26.97
CA ASN A 342 -2.25 14.59 26.98
C ASN A 342 -2.22 16.13 26.97
N LYS A 343 -1.26 16.76 27.67
CA LYS A 343 -1.06 18.22 27.61
C LYS A 343 -0.73 18.68 26.20
N VAL A 344 0.25 18.03 25.55
CA VAL A 344 0.65 18.38 24.17
C VAL A 344 -0.50 18.17 23.20
N ALA A 345 -1.20 17.03 23.26
CA ALA A 345 -2.33 16.71 22.40
C ALA A 345 -3.49 17.73 22.57
N LEU A 346 -3.86 18.05 23.81
CA LEU A 346 -4.92 19.00 24.11
C LEU A 346 -4.59 20.42 23.61
N HIS A 347 -3.38 20.90 23.89
CA HIS A 347 -2.93 22.22 23.45
C HIS A 347 -2.82 22.32 21.93
N HIS A 348 -2.37 21.25 21.26
CA HIS A 348 -2.39 21.16 19.80
C HIS A 348 -3.81 21.30 19.25
N SER A 349 -4.75 20.47 19.71
CA SER A 349 -6.14 20.49 19.26
C SER A 349 -6.82 21.85 19.45
N ASN A 350 -6.49 22.56 20.53
CA ASN A 350 -7.12 23.85 20.85
C ASN A 350 -6.51 25.03 20.05
N SER A 351 -5.31 24.86 19.52
CA SER A 351 -4.54 25.98 18.94
C SER A 351 -4.37 25.89 17.43
N ILE A 352 -4.29 24.67 16.89
CA ILE A 352 -4.07 24.41 15.47
C ILE A 352 -5.38 23.90 14.86
N PRO A 353 -6.06 24.70 14.01
CA PRO A 353 -7.33 24.29 13.44
C PRO A 353 -7.15 23.18 12.39
N PHE A 354 -8.09 22.24 12.36
CA PHE A 354 -8.25 21.39 11.18
C PHE A 354 -8.81 22.21 10.01
N GLU A 355 -8.12 22.22 8.87
CA GLU A 355 -8.57 22.93 7.67
C GLU A 355 -8.07 22.26 6.38
N ASN A 356 -8.85 22.40 5.32
CA ASN A 356 -8.51 21.91 3.97
C ASN A 356 -8.58 23.04 2.92
N SER A 357 -8.54 24.30 3.34
CA SER A 357 -8.72 25.48 2.48
C SER A 357 -7.71 25.54 1.33
N GLN A 358 -6.46 25.11 1.54
CA GLN A 358 -5.47 25.04 0.46
C GLN A 358 -5.83 23.97 -0.60
N LEU A 359 -6.37 22.84 -0.15
CA LEU A 359 -6.86 21.80 -1.04
C LEU A 359 -8.09 22.29 -1.79
N THR A 360 -9.06 22.86 -1.08
CA THR A 360 -10.37 23.26 -1.62
C THR A 360 -10.28 24.47 -2.54
N PHE A 361 -9.60 25.54 -2.14
CA PHE A 361 -9.62 26.81 -2.86
C PHE A 361 -8.43 27.01 -3.80
N CYS A 362 -7.30 26.33 -3.55
CA CYS A 362 -6.12 26.45 -4.40
C CYS A 362 -5.84 25.20 -5.23
N GLN A 363 -6.56 24.09 -4.99
CA GLN A 363 -6.30 22.79 -5.61
C GLN A 363 -4.83 22.34 -5.47
N LYS A 364 -4.19 22.73 -4.36
CA LYS A 364 -2.80 22.37 -4.05
C LYS A 364 -2.76 21.45 -2.84
N SER A 365 -2.04 20.35 -2.97
CA SER A 365 -1.73 19.50 -1.82
C SER A 365 -0.86 20.26 -0.81
N GLY A 366 -1.11 20.02 0.48
CA GLY A 366 -0.23 20.52 1.54
C GLY A 366 1.10 19.76 1.58
N PRO A 367 2.16 20.35 2.16
CA PRO A 367 3.44 19.67 2.34
C PRO A 367 3.31 18.43 3.23
N THR A 368 4.15 17.43 2.98
CA THR A 368 4.35 16.23 3.81
C THR A 368 5.73 16.19 4.47
N GLU A 369 6.63 17.10 4.10
CA GLU A 369 7.95 17.28 4.71
C GLU A 369 7.85 18.10 6.00
N VAL A 370 8.53 17.66 7.05
CA VAL A 370 8.43 18.23 8.41
C VAL A 370 8.73 19.73 8.44
N ASP A 371 9.82 20.18 7.80
CA ASP A 371 10.20 21.60 7.79
C ASP A 371 9.17 22.47 7.08
N ALA A 372 8.62 22.00 5.96
CA ALA A 372 7.61 22.74 5.21
C ALA A 372 6.26 22.78 5.95
N ILE A 373 5.92 21.70 6.67
CA ILE A 373 4.76 21.67 7.56
C ILE A 373 4.96 22.66 8.71
N TYR A 374 6.13 22.65 9.35
CA TYR A 374 6.49 23.58 10.43
C TYR A 374 6.35 25.04 9.98
N ASP A 375 6.93 25.40 8.84
CA ASP A 375 6.80 26.75 8.29
C ASP A 375 5.33 27.15 8.07
N THR A 376 4.51 26.21 7.56
CA THR A 376 3.09 26.48 7.25
C THR A 376 2.24 26.64 8.52
N ILE A 377 2.33 25.70 9.46
CA ILE A 377 1.45 25.63 10.63
C ILE A 377 1.96 26.52 11.76
N VAL A 378 3.27 26.52 12.01
CA VAL A 378 3.88 27.22 13.13
C VAL A 378 4.25 28.65 12.75
N LYS A 379 5.08 28.87 11.72
CA LYS A 379 5.55 30.23 11.38
C LYS A 379 4.48 31.09 10.72
N VAL A 380 3.73 30.55 9.75
CA VAL A 380 2.65 31.28 9.06
C VAL A 380 1.35 31.25 9.88
N GLY A 381 1.20 30.32 10.82
CA GLY A 381 0.05 30.25 11.72
C GLY A 381 -1.20 29.60 11.10
N ARG A 382 -1.06 28.82 10.03
CA ARG A 382 -2.20 28.13 9.40
C ARG A 382 -2.61 26.88 10.17
N GLY A 383 -3.77 26.34 9.81
CA GLY A 383 -4.14 24.97 10.17
C GLY A 383 -3.59 23.95 9.18
N GLY A 384 -4.04 22.71 9.32
CA GLY A 384 -3.76 21.64 8.36
C GLY A 384 -4.85 20.57 8.38
N TYR A 385 -4.79 19.62 7.46
CA TYR A 385 -5.62 18.41 7.52
C TYR A 385 -4.85 17.27 8.23
N CYS A 386 -5.40 16.06 8.24
CA CYS A 386 -4.93 14.96 9.08
C CYS A 386 -3.42 14.66 8.97
N CYS A 387 -2.88 14.57 7.75
CA CYS A 387 -1.46 14.30 7.55
C CYS A 387 -0.58 15.41 8.16
N GLN A 388 -0.89 16.68 7.93
CA GLN A 388 -0.03 17.78 8.38
C GLN A 388 -0.04 17.93 9.91
N ASN A 389 -1.22 17.82 10.54
CA ASN A 389 -1.31 17.86 12.00
C ASN A 389 -0.57 16.69 12.64
N ASN A 390 -0.81 15.47 12.15
CA ASN A 390 -0.23 14.28 12.76
C ASN A 390 1.27 14.13 12.45
N ILE A 391 1.78 14.60 11.31
CA ILE A 391 3.23 14.65 11.05
C ILE A 391 3.91 15.66 11.98
N LEU A 392 3.34 16.87 12.13
CA LEU A 392 3.92 17.86 13.03
C LEU A 392 3.92 17.38 14.49
N LEU A 393 2.80 16.79 14.93
CA LEU A 393 2.71 16.22 16.27
C LEU A 393 3.68 15.04 16.45
N PHE A 394 3.78 14.14 15.47
CA PHE A 394 4.75 13.04 15.49
C PHE A 394 6.16 13.57 15.72
N SER A 395 6.60 14.55 14.93
CA SER A 395 7.94 15.11 15.02
C SER A 395 8.18 15.81 16.35
N ALA A 396 7.18 16.52 16.89
CA ALA A 396 7.28 17.15 18.22
C ALA A 396 7.37 16.12 19.36
N LEU A 397 6.51 15.10 19.35
CA LEU A 397 6.53 14.03 20.35
C LEU A 397 7.84 13.23 20.30
N LYS A 398 8.37 12.98 19.11
CA LYS A 398 9.67 12.33 18.92
C LYS A 398 10.80 13.16 19.54
N THR A 399 10.81 14.49 19.37
CA THR A 399 11.78 15.38 20.04
C THR A 399 11.63 15.38 21.56
N LEU A 400 10.40 15.24 22.07
CA LEU A 400 10.10 15.10 23.50
C LEU A 400 10.43 13.71 24.07
N GLY A 401 11.02 12.81 23.28
CA GLY A 401 11.47 11.50 23.75
C GLY A 401 10.39 10.41 23.78
N PHE A 402 9.20 10.65 23.21
CA PHE A 402 8.19 9.61 23.08
C PHE A 402 8.58 8.58 22.00
N ASN A 403 8.30 7.31 22.26
CA ASN A 403 8.32 6.28 21.23
C ASN A 403 7.01 6.36 20.43
N VAL A 404 7.07 6.93 19.22
CA VAL A 404 5.91 7.20 18.38
C VAL A 404 6.01 6.43 17.07
N SER A 405 4.92 5.81 16.65
CA SER A 405 4.75 5.20 15.33
C SER A 405 3.52 5.77 14.61
N CYS A 406 3.48 5.60 13.29
CA CYS A 406 2.36 6.05 12.46
C CYS A 406 1.43 4.87 12.13
N GLY A 407 0.16 5.18 11.99
CA GLY A 407 -0.85 4.28 11.44
C GLY A 407 -1.66 4.95 10.35
N VAL A 408 -2.48 4.15 9.69
CA VAL A 408 -3.51 4.64 8.79
C VAL A 408 -4.86 4.07 9.20
N GLY A 409 -5.89 4.88 9.08
CA GLY A 409 -7.27 4.60 9.39
C GLY A 409 -8.18 4.77 8.19
N ARG A 410 -9.31 4.08 8.25
CA ARG A 410 -10.47 4.24 7.37
C ARG A 410 -11.55 5.02 8.12
N PHE A 411 -12.47 5.65 7.41
CA PHE A 411 -13.67 6.23 8.03
C PHE A 411 -14.87 5.34 7.74
N ALA A 412 -15.62 4.90 8.74
CA ALA A 412 -16.96 4.37 8.51
C ALA A 412 -17.97 5.51 8.41
N ALA A 413 -18.65 5.65 7.27
CA ALA A 413 -19.79 6.53 7.13
C ALA A 413 -21.08 5.75 7.41
N TRP A 414 -22.11 6.41 7.96
CA TRP A 414 -23.44 5.81 8.06
C TRP A 414 -24.21 6.08 6.77
N ASN A 415 -24.76 5.02 6.17
CA ASN A 415 -25.59 5.10 4.99
C ASN A 415 -27.07 5.11 5.41
N GLU A 416 -27.69 6.29 5.36
CA GLU A 416 -29.06 6.50 5.83
C GLU A 416 -30.10 5.72 5.02
N THR A 417 -29.86 5.55 3.71
CA THR A 417 -30.76 4.84 2.80
C THR A 417 -30.76 3.34 3.07
N GLU A 418 -29.59 2.77 3.33
CA GLU A 418 -29.41 1.33 3.43
C GLU A 418 -29.22 0.83 4.86
N LYS A 419 -29.28 1.74 5.83
CA LYS A 419 -29.25 1.48 7.27
C LYS A 419 -28.08 0.60 7.71
N HIS A 420 -26.90 0.81 7.12
CA HIS A 420 -25.64 0.14 7.51
C HIS A 420 -24.43 1.09 7.37
N HIS A 421 -23.26 0.64 7.82
CA HIS A 421 -22.03 1.44 7.72
C HIS A 421 -21.20 1.08 6.50
N ASP A 422 -20.70 2.10 5.82
CA ASP A 422 -19.79 2.00 4.68
C ASP A 422 -18.37 2.43 5.06
N LEU A 423 -17.38 1.55 4.84
CA LEU A 423 -15.98 1.85 5.12
C LEU A 423 -15.32 2.59 3.96
N GLY A 424 -14.98 3.86 4.14
CA GLY A 424 -14.16 4.62 3.21
C GLY A 424 -12.76 4.02 3.01
N PRO A 425 -12.03 4.52 2.00
CA PRO A 425 -10.66 4.10 1.75
C PRO A 425 -9.70 4.47 2.89
N THR A 426 -8.53 3.82 2.93
CA THR A 426 -7.46 4.04 3.92
C THR A 426 -6.77 5.39 3.65
N GLN A 427 -7.34 6.48 4.17
CA GLN A 427 -6.94 7.86 3.84
C GLN A 427 -6.61 8.72 5.07
N HIS A 428 -6.74 8.19 6.29
CA HIS A 428 -6.53 8.96 7.50
C HIS A 428 -5.25 8.58 8.21
N MET A 429 -4.33 9.52 8.43
CA MET A 429 -3.14 9.26 9.24
C MET A 429 -3.49 9.30 10.73
N ILE A 430 -2.96 8.39 11.54
CA ILE A 430 -3.08 8.35 13.00
C ILE A 430 -1.73 8.07 13.64
N LEU A 431 -1.57 8.35 14.93
CA LEU A 431 -0.32 8.08 15.66
C LEU A 431 -0.55 7.03 16.75
N PHE A 432 0.49 6.25 17.04
CA PHE A 432 0.56 5.43 18.24
C PHE A 432 1.74 5.83 19.09
N VAL A 433 1.55 5.84 20.40
CA VAL A 433 2.60 6.16 21.37
C VAL A 433 2.74 5.00 22.34
N GLU A 434 3.94 4.46 22.46
CA GLU A 434 4.24 3.42 23.44
C GLU A 434 4.75 4.07 24.75
N LEU A 435 4.06 3.79 25.85
CA LEU A 435 4.37 4.28 27.19
C LEU A 435 4.01 3.22 28.22
N ASP A 436 4.93 2.92 29.15
CA ASP A 436 4.71 1.97 30.25
C ASP A 436 4.15 0.61 29.79
N SER A 437 4.72 0.05 28.71
CA SER A 437 4.29 -1.20 28.05
C SER A 437 2.85 -1.19 27.51
N LYS A 438 2.24 -0.01 27.38
CA LYS A 438 0.94 0.20 26.76
C LYS A 438 1.09 1.00 25.47
N THR A 439 0.14 0.81 24.56
CA THR A 439 0.07 1.55 23.31
C THR A 439 -1.13 2.47 23.35
N TYR A 440 -0.93 3.75 23.06
CA TYR A 440 -2.00 4.75 23.02
C TYR A 440 -2.21 5.25 21.59
N LEU A 441 -3.46 5.36 21.16
CA LEU A 441 -3.85 6.06 19.93
C LEU A 441 -3.90 7.56 20.20
N VAL A 442 -3.22 8.33 19.35
CA VAL A 442 -3.21 9.79 19.37
C VAL A 442 -3.53 10.31 17.97
N ASP A 443 -4.50 11.19 17.84
CA ASP A 443 -4.94 11.70 16.54
C ASP A 443 -5.44 13.15 16.65
N GLN A 444 -4.77 14.09 15.99
CA GLN A 444 -5.19 15.49 15.90
C GLN A 444 -5.83 15.82 14.54
N GLY A 445 -5.97 14.82 13.67
CA GLY A 445 -6.42 14.96 12.29
C GLY A 445 -7.92 14.97 12.10
N ASN A 446 -8.72 14.92 13.16
CA ASN A 446 -10.18 14.77 13.09
C ASN A 446 -10.96 15.82 13.92
N ASN A 447 -10.26 16.81 14.49
CA ASN A 447 -10.82 17.98 15.19
C ASN A 447 -11.82 17.67 16.34
N ARG A 448 -11.87 16.42 16.80
CA ARG A 448 -12.75 15.94 17.89
C ARG A 448 -12.00 15.16 18.96
N PHE A 449 -10.71 14.93 18.75
CA PHE A 449 -9.90 13.99 19.51
C PHE A 449 -8.71 14.76 20.11
N SER A 450 -8.66 14.87 21.43
CA SER A 450 -7.72 15.75 22.14
C SER A 450 -6.83 15.04 23.16
N MET A 451 -7.10 13.77 23.47
CA MET A 451 -6.37 13.00 24.49
C MET A 451 -6.03 11.59 23.98
N ALA A 452 -4.94 11.03 24.50
CA ALA A 452 -4.47 9.71 24.15
C ALA A 452 -5.41 8.62 24.72
N ILE A 453 -5.85 7.68 23.88
CA ILE A 453 -6.70 6.54 24.30
C ILE A 453 -5.91 5.24 24.24
N GLU A 454 -5.91 4.46 25.31
CA GLU A 454 -5.21 3.16 25.34
C GLU A 454 -5.83 2.18 24.33
N ILE A 455 -5.00 1.55 23.50
CA ILE A 455 -5.37 0.46 22.60
C ILE A 455 -5.65 -0.81 23.42
N ALA A 456 -6.85 -0.87 24.00
CA ALA A 456 -7.39 -2.05 24.65
C ALA A 456 -8.89 -2.17 24.40
N ASP A 457 -9.43 -3.39 24.47
CA ASP A 457 -10.85 -3.62 24.20
C ASP A 457 -11.70 -2.94 25.24
N LYS A 458 -12.67 -2.15 24.77
CA LYS A 458 -13.59 -1.32 25.54
C LYS A 458 -12.93 -0.14 26.26
N SER A 459 -11.66 0.18 26.02
CA SER A 459 -11.06 1.44 26.47
C SER A 459 -11.91 2.61 26.03
N THR A 460 -12.16 3.55 26.94
CA THR A 460 -12.98 4.73 26.66
C THR A 460 -12.25 6.01 26.98
N GLU A 461 -12.45 7.04 26.17
CA GLU A 461 -11.96 8.38 26.43
C GLU A 461 -13.11 9.39 26.32
N PRO A 462 -13.46 10.10 27.40
CA PRO A 462 -14.48 11.14 27.34
C PRO A 462 -13.96 12.31 26.50
N VAL A 463 -14.84 12.90 25.70
CA VAL A 463 -14.54 14.13 24.98
C VAL A 463 -15.56 15.20 25.35
N ALA A 464 -15.40 16.41 24.79
CA ALA A 464 -16.25 17.53 25.11
C ALA A 464 -17.74 17.17 24.96
N ALA A 465 -18.60 17.86 25.71
CA ALA A 465 -20.05 17.77 25.54
C ALA A 465 -20.69 16.40 25.86
N GLU A 466 -20.14 15.63 26.81
CA GLU A 466 -20.67 14.29 27.20
C GLU A 466 -20.54 13.21 26.11
N GLU A 467 -19.74 13.48 25.08
CA GLU A 467 -19.41 12.52 24.05
C GLU A 467 -18.30 11.56 24.53
N LEU A 468 -18.19 10.39 23.91
CA LEU A 468 -17.26 9.34 24.35
C LEU A 468 -16.67 8.60 23.15
N PHE A 469 -15.36 8.46 23.11
CA PHE A 469 -14.71 7.47 22.24
C PHE A 469 -14.56 6.13 22.94
N GLN A 470 -14.65 5.04 22.18
CA GLN A 470 -14.41 3.69 22.70
C GLN A 470 -13.68 2.81 21.69
N ILE A 471 -12.58 2.17 22.08
CA ILE A 471 -11.91 1.16 21.25
C ILE A 471 -12.60 -0.19 21.43
N ARG A 472 -12.78 -0.92 20.33
CA ARG A 472 -13.32 -2.29 20.33
C ARG A 472 -12.55 -3.17 19.36
N ARG A 473 -12.42 -4.46 19.66
CA ARG A 473 -12.00 -5.45 18.66
C ARG A 473 -13.06 -5.58 17.55
N SER A 474 -12.59 -5.83 16.34
CA SER A 474 -13.43 -5.94 15.15
C SER A 474 -12.80 -6.85 14.11
N ASP A 475 -13.61 -7.75 13.57
CA ASP A 475 -13.22 -8.63 12.47
C ASP A 475 -13.68 -8.10 11.10
N TRP A 476 -14.12 -6.84 11.04
CA TRP A 476 -14.77 -6.25 9.85
C TRP A 476 -13.88 -6.24 8.61
N ILE A 477 -12.57 -6.09 8.81
CA ILE A 477 -11.59 -6.02 7.72
C ILE A 477 -10.60 -7.19 7.81
N THR A 478 -10.01 -7.36 8.99
CA THR A 478 -9.11 -8.46 9.31
C THR A 478 -9.47 -8.95 10.72
N PRO A 479 -9.44 -10.26 10.99
CA PRO A 479 -9.72 -10.77 12.33
C PRO A 479 -8.84 -10.11 13.40
N GLY A 480 -9.46 -9.71 14.52
CA GLY A 480 -8.77 -9.12 15.67
C GLY A 480 -8.30 -7.68 15.47
N ASN A 481 -8.73 -6.96 14.43
CA ASN A 481 -8.35 -5.56 14.24
C ASN A 481 -9.06 -4.63 15.25
N TRP A 482 -8.62 -3.38 15.38
CA TRP A 482 -9.19 -2.38 16.27
C TRP A 482 -10.13 -1.43 15.56
N MET A 483 -11.19 -1.06 16.25
CA MET A 483 -12.18 -0.09 15.80
C MET A 483 -12.43 0.96 16.87
N LEU A 484 -12.23 2.23 16.51
CA LEU A 484 -12.64 3.35 17.35
C LEU A 484 -14.15 3.59 17.14
N TRP A 485 -14.91 3.74 18.21
CA TRP A 485 -16.32 4.07 18.21
C TRP A 485 -16.51 5.43 18.83
N PHE A 486 -17.53 6.14 18.39
CA PHE A 486 -17.87 7.46 18.92
C PHE A 486 -19.34 7.47 19.31
N LYS A 487 -19.59 7.76 20.58
CA LYS A 487 -20.91 7.96 21.16
C LYS A 487 -21.14 9.47 21.28
N ARG A 488 -22.19 9.94 20.60
CA ARG A 488 -22.63 11.34 20.65
C ARG A 488 -23.50 11.62 21.87
N ALA A 489 -23.51 12.89 22.24
CA ALA A 489 -24.42 13.43 23.23
C ALA A 489 -25.85 13.49 22.69
N PRO A 490 -26.89 13.26 23.52
CA PRO A 490 -28.29 13.25 23.08
C PRO A 490 -28.81 14.56 22.50
N TRP A 491 -28.18 15.70 22.84
CA TRP A 491 -28.66 17.05 22.54
C TRP A 491 -27.93 17.72 21.37
N ALA A 492 -26.89 17.10 20.81
CA ALA A 492 -26.14 17.65 19.69
C ALA A 492 -27.02 17.70 18.43
N ALA A 493 -27.27 18.91 17.90
CA ALA A 493 -28.05 19.10 16.69
C ALA A 493 -27.46 18.33 15.50
N ILE A 494 -28.31 17.83 14.59
CA ILE A 494 -27.92 17.22 13.32
C ILE A 494 -27.70 18.36 12.31
N PRO A 495 -26.47 18.72 11.91
CA PRO A 495 -26.30 19.53 10.72
C PRO A 495 -26.75 18.66 9.55
N MET A 496 -27.70 19.13 8.75
CA MET A 496 -28.36 18.37 7.68
C MET A 496 -27.43 17.83 6.57
N ASP A 497 -26.13 18.15 6.63
CA ASP A 497 -25.08 17.63 5.75
C ASP A 497 -24.13 16.60 6.42
N LEU A 498 -24.34 16.30 7.71
CA LEU A 498 -23.47 15.44 8.54
C LEU A 498 -24.18 14.18 9.07
N THR A 499 -25.38 13.87 8.59
CA THR A 499 -26.01 12.54 8.75
C THR A 499 -25.11 11.41 8.25
N ALA A 500 -24.16 11.71 7.35
CA ALA A 500 -23.17 10.78 6.83
C ALA A 500 -22.00 10.43 7.78
N MET A 501 -21.73 11.23 8.82
CA MET A 501 -20.66 10.96 9.80
C MET A 501 -21.20 10.40 11.12
N GLY A 502 -22.06 9.38 11.01
CA GLY A 502 -22.41 8.51 12.14
C GLY A 502 -21.24 7.58 12.45
N SER A 503 -20.49 7.88 13.51
CA SER A 503 -19.30 7.19 14.03
C SER A 503 -18.05 7.23 13.14
N ILE A 504 -17.03 7.98 13.56
CA ILE A 504 -15.66 7.81 13.06
C ILE A 504 -15.18 6.44 13.53
N ARG A 505 -14.90 5.52 12.59
CA ARG A 505 -14.39 4.18 12.90
C ARG A 505 -13.15 3.85 12.10
N PHE A 506 -12.02 3.79 12.79
CA PHE A 506 -10.74 3.37 12.22
C PHE A 506 -10.65 1.85 12.09
N SER A 507 -9.93 1.39 11.08
CA SER A 507 -9.24 0.10 11.07
C SER A 507 -7.78 0.46 11.28
N ILE A 508 -7.13 -0.09 12.30
CA ILE A 508 -5.80 0.34 12.74
C ILE A 508 -4.76 -0.67 12.27
N SER A 509 -3.94 -0.31 11.28
CA SER A 509 -2.73 -1.06 10.95
C SER A 509 -1.53 -0.41 11.66
N HIS A 510 -0.86 -1.17 12.54
CA HIS A 510 0.34 -0.72 13.23
C HIS A 510 1.56 -0.77 12.29
N TRP A 511 2.49 0.17 12.44
CA TRP A 511 3.70 0.24 11.64
C TRP A 511 4.91 0.27 12.58
N ASN A 512 5.42 -0.89 12.94
CA ASN A 512 6.60 -0.98 13.80
C ASN A 512 7.86 -0.86 12.96
N GLY A 513 8.39 0.37 12.92
CA GLY A 513 9.67 0.72 12.31
C GLY A 513 10.86 0.55 13.25
N THR A 514 10.79 -0.36 14.23
CA THR A 514 11.89 -0.62 15.17
C THR A 514 12.14 -2.11 15.27
N GLY A 515 13.37 -2.51 14.95
CA GLY A 515 13.82 -3.90 14.96
C GLY A 515 13.81 -4.52 16.35
N LEU A 516 13.59 -5.84 16.35
CA LEU A 516 13.89 -6.83 17.41
C LEU A 516 13.40 -6.52 18.83
N LEU A 517 12.38 -7.27 19.26
CA LEU A 517 12.35 -7.88 20.60
C LEU A 517 11.38 -9.08 20.60
N THR A 518 11.94 -10.25 20.86
CA THR A 518 11.26 -11.51 21.16
C THR A 518 10.68 -11.47 22.58
N CYS A 519 9.44 -11.94 22.76
CA CYS A 519 9.06 -12.63 23.98
C CYS A 519 7.99 -13.68 23.69
N VAL A 520 8.33 -14.90 24.06
CA VAL A 520 7.56 -16.14 23.93
C VAL A 520 6.60 -16.22 25.12
N HIS A 521 5.38 -16.68 24.88
CA HIS A 521 4.82 -17.76 25.69
C HIS A 521 4.00 -18.70 24.81
#